data_AF-A0A251X7L9-F1
#
_entry.id   AF-A0A251X7L9-F1
#
_cell.length_a   1.000
_cell.length_b   1.000
_cell.length_c   1.000
_cell.angle_alpha   90.00
_cell.angle_beta   90.00
_cell.angle_gamma   90.00
#
_symmetry.space_group_name_H-M   'P 1'
#
loop_
_entity.id
_entity.type
_entity.pdbx_description
1 polymer ?
#
loop_
_entity_poly.entity_id
_entity_poly.type
_entity_poly.pdbx_seq_one_letter_code
_entity_poly.pdbx_strand_id
1 'polypeptide(L)'
;MDEEQFRQTQAALIERSCPFVKGILTQRCHCRQAKKLFIAERETVYCQNLMAQQQCEMFFSQLNEKARFALKIIEVNQPMPHAKKMKLVCGGLFALQELLSPELESVKIVLDIHELISKTLRHYGDLAQLPWPELVRAIGEYQVRHSSRNKE
;
A
#
# COMPACT_ATOMS: atom_id res chain seq x y z
N MET A 1 -12.17 -13.44 17.94
CA MET A 1 -10.82 -13.78 17.47
C MET A 1 -9.94 -12.57 17.72
N ASP A 2 -8.83 -12.73 18.44
CA ASP A 2 -7.89 -11.62 18.65
C ASP A 2 -7.14 -11.29 17.34
N GLU A 3 -6.38 -10.18 17.32
CA GLU A 3 -5.71 -9.74 16.10
C GLU A 3 -4.61 -10.69 15.62
N GLU A 4 -3.94 -11.38 16.55
CA GLU A 4 -2.84 -12.29 16.25
C GLU A 4 -3.34 -13.60 15.66
N GLN A 5 -4.38 -14.19 16.25
CA GLN A 5 -5.08 -15.36 15.74
C GLN A 5 -5.62 -15.13 14.33
N PHE A 6 -6.16 -13.93 14.06
CA PHE A 6 -6.59 -13.59 12.71
C PHE A 6 -5.43 -13.54 11.73
N ARG A 7 -4.29 -12.94 12.09
CA ARG A 7 -3.11 -12.88 11.22
C ARG A 7 -2.58 -14.27 10.91
N GLN A 8 -2.51 -15.15 11.90
CA GLN A 8 -2.06 -16.52 11.72
C GLN A 8 -3.02 -17.31 10.82
N THR A 9 -4.33 -17.21 11.07
CA THR A 9 -5.36 -17.85 10.25
C THR A 9 -5.32 -17.31 8.81
N GLN A 10 -5.14 -16.00 8.65
CA GLN A 10 -5.00 -15.37 7.34
C GLN A 10 -3.78 -15.90 6.59
N ALA A 11 -2.62 -15.96 7.25
CA ALA A 11 -1.38 -16.45 6.64
C ALA A 11 -1.47 -17.94 6.25
N ALA A 12 -2.17 -18.75 7.05
CA ALA A 12 -2.39 -20.17 6.76
C ALA A 12 -3.39 -20.41 5.61
N LEU A 13 -4.42 -19.58 5.48
CA LEU A 13 -5.50 -19.79 4.51
C LEU A 13 -5.31 -19.05 3.18
N ILE A 14 -4.50 -17.98 3.15
CA ILE A 14 -4.40 -17.08 2.00
C ILE A 14 -2.96 -16.97 1.52
N GLU A 15 -2.60 -17.85 0.59
CA GLU A 15 -1.30 -17.85 -0.06
C GLU A 15 -1.01 -16.55 -0.84
N ARG A 16 -2.04 -15.97 -1.47
CA ARG A 16 -1.92 -14.76 -2.30
C ARG A 16 -2.44 -13.49 -1.63
N SER A 17 -2.10 -13.28 -0.36
CA SER A 17 -2.58 -12.12 0.41
C SER A 17 -2.16 -10.80 -0.25
N CYS A 18 -3.07 -9.83 -0.35
CA CYS A 18 -2.74 -8.55 -0.97
C CYS A 18 -1.96 -7.64 0.00
N PRO A 19 -0.73 -7.20 -0.33
CA PRO A 19 0.04 -6.31 0.55
C PRO A 19 -0.65 -4.94 0.76
N PHE A 20 -1.44 -4.51 -0.22
CA PHE A 20 -2.20 -3.26 -0.21
C PHE A 20 -3.63 -3.39 0.33
N VAL A 21 -3.96 -4.50 1.01
CA VAL A 21 -5.30 -4.79 1.56
C VAL A 21 -5.91 -3.61 2.30
N LYS A 22 -5.12 -2.87 3.10
CA LYS A 22 -5.64 -1.72 3.86
C LYS A 22 -6.12 -0.58 2.95
N GLY A 23 -5.41 -0.27 1.88
CA GLY A 23 -5.84 0.74 0.90
C GLY A 23 -7.15 0.36 0.22
N ILE A 24 -7.29 -0.94 -0.13
CA ILE A 24 -8.49 -1.50 -0.77
C ILE A 24 -9.70 -1.49 0.17
N LEU A 25 -9.52 -1.97 1.41
CA LEU A 25 -10.61 -2.00 2.40
C LEU A 25 -11.07 -0.59 2.79
N THR A 26 -10.20 0.42 2.73
CA THR A 26 -10.57 1.83 2.94
C THR A 26 -11.05 2.56 1.68
N GLN A 27 -11.22 1.85 0.56
CA GLN A 27 -11.66 2.42 -0.73
C GLN A 27 -10.79 3.56 -1.27
N ARG A 28 -9.51 3.62 -0.87
CA ARG A 28 -8.53 4.57 -1.40
C ARG A 28 -7.77 4.00 -2.60
N CYS A 29 -7.80 2.69 -2.75
CA CYS A 29 -7.15 1.98 -3.83
C CYS A 29 -8.07 0.88 -4.35
N HIS A 30 -8.04 0.66 -5.66
CA HIS A 30 -8.74 -0.41 -6.35
C HIS A 30 -7.73 -1.24 -7.13
N CYS A 31 -8.08 -2.47 -7.47
CA CYS A 31 -7.21 -3.35 -8.25
C CYS A 31 -8.06 -4.40 -8.96
N ARG A 32 -7.86 -4.57 -10.27
CA ARG A 32 -8.61 -5.58 -11.05
C ARG A 32 -8.30 -7.01 -10.62
N GLN A 33 -7.13 -7.24 -10.03
CA GLN A 33 -6.68 -8.56 -9.55
C GLN A 33 -7.12 -8.86 -8.11
N ALA A 34 -7.73 -7.90 -7.41
CA ALA A 34 -8.11 -8.06 -6.02
C ALA A 34 -9.48 -8.73 -5.89
N LYS A 35 -9.55 -9.75 -5.03
CA LYS A 35 -10.82 -10.35 -4.58
C LYS A 35 -10.91 -10.29 -3.08
N LYS A 36 -12.11 -9.96 -2.61
CA LYS A 36 -12.43 -9.92 -1.19
C LYS A 36 -12.91 -11.29 -0.71
N LEU A 37 -12.62 -11.62 0.53
CA LEU A 37 -13.21 -12.74 1.25
C LEU A 37 -13.33 -12.40 2.73
N PHE A 38 -14.09 -13.22 3.43
CA PHE A 38 -14.27 -13.14 4.86
C PHE A 38 -13.59 -14.33 5.53
N ILE A 39 -12.82 -14.04 6.57
CA ILE A 39 -12.42 -15.03 7.56
C ILE A 39 -13.19 -14.68 8.83
N ALA A 40 -14.22 -15.47 9.12
CA ALA A 40 -15.25 -15.13 10.10
C ALA A 40 -15.85 -13.74 9.82
N GLU A 41 -15.80 -12.82 10.78
CA GLU A 41 -16.38 -11.46 10.65
C GLU A 41 -15.45 -10.45 9.98
N ARG A 42 -14.23 -10.85 9.62
CA ARG A 42 -13.19 -9.93 9.14
C ARG A 42 -13.00 -10.07 7.64
N GLU A 43 -13.15 -8.93 6.95
CA GLU A 43 -12.88 -8.82 5.51
C GLU A 43 -11.37 -8.75 5.26
N THR A 44 -10.92 -9.48 4.23
CA THR A 44 -9.55 -9.44 3.73
C THR A 44 -9.53 -9.53 2.21
N VAL A 45 -8.35 -9.38 1.61
CA VAL A 45 -8.17 -9.31 0.16
C VAL A 45 -7.02 -10.22 -0.28
N TYR A 46 -7.25 -11.00 -1.33
CA TYR A 46 -6.24 -11.77 -2.02
C TYR A 46 -6.13 -11.37 -3.49
N CYS A 47 -5.00 -11.71 -4.09
CA CYS A 47 -4.74 -11.52 -5.51
C CYS A 47 -5.11 -12.77 -6.30
N GLN A 48 -5.78 -12.59 -7.43
CA GLN A 48 -6.11 -13.68 -8.36
C GLN A 48 -4.93 -14.06 -9.25
N ASN A 49 -3.94 -13.18 -9.42
CA ASN A 49 -2.80 -13.38 -10.29
C ASN A 49 -1.49 -13.40 -9.48
N LEU A 50 -0.77 -14.51 -9.56
CA LEU A 50 0.48 -14.73 -8.81
C LEU A 50 1.57 -13.73 -9.20
N MET A 51 1.80 -13.51 -10.49
CA MET A 51 2.83 -12.58 -10.97
C MET A 51 2.53 -11.13 -10.53
N ALA A 52 1.26 -10.72 -10.62
CA ALA A 52 0.81 -9.41 -10.16
C ALA A 52 1.01 -9.24 -8.64
N GLN A 53 0.74 -10.28 -7.85
CA GLN A 53 0.99 -10.28 -6.41
C GLN A 53 2.47 -10.12 -6.13
N GLN A 54 3.34 -10.92 -6.76
CA GLN A 54 4.78 -10.88 -6.56
C GLN A 54 5.34 -9.48 -6.87
N GLN A 55 4.88 -8.84 -7.96
CA GLN A 55 5.25 -7.46 -8.27
C GLN A 55 4.80 -6.46 -7.19
N CYS A 56 3.58 -6.62 -6.68
CA CYS A 56 3.07 -5.81 -5.58
C CYS A 56 3.86 -6.02 -4.29
N GLU A 57 4.27 -7.26 -3.99
CA GLU A 57 5.07 -7.61 -2.81
C GLU A 57 6.49 -7.06 -2.90
N MET A 58 7.14 -7.19 -4.06
CA MET A 58 8.45 -6.59 -4.29
C MET A 58 8.41 -5.08 -4.06
N PHE A 59 7.41 -4.38 -4.62
CA PHE A 59 7.25 -2.95 -4.40
C PHE A 59 6.94 -2.61 -2.94
N PHE A 60 6.02 -3.33 -2.31
CA PHE A 60 5.67 -3.12 -0.90
C PHE A 60 6.87 -3.35 0.02
N SER A 61 7.69 -4.36 -0.24
CA SER A 61 8.90 -4.65 0.54
C SER A 61 9.88 -3.48 0.48
N GLN A 62 10.15 -2.95 -0.72
CA GLN A 62 11.03 -1.79 -0.89
C GLN A 62 10.45 -0.51 -0.25
N LEU A 63 9.14 -0.28 -0.38
CA LEU A 63 8.47 0.81 0.35
C LEU A 63 8.69 0.67 1.86
N ASN A 64 8.42 -0.52 2.39
CA ASN A 64 8.53 -0.79 3.82
C ASN A 64 9.96 -0.58 4.31
N GLU A 65 10.96 -1.09 3.59
CA GLU A 65 12.37 -0.91 3.93
C GLU A 65 12.78 0.57 3.92
N LYS A 66 12.53 1.28 2.82
CA LYS A 66 13.04 2.64 2.58
C LYS A 66 12.28 3.70 3.38
N ALA A 67 10.99 3.49 3.67
CA ALA A 67 10.19 4.45 4.42
C ALA A 67 10.25 4.28 5.95
N ARG A 68 10.97 3.28 6.48
CA ARG A 68 11.04 3.00 7.93
C ARG A 68 11.44 4.21 8.77
N PHE A 69 12.47 4.93 8.33
CA PHE A 69 12.95 6.11 9.03
C PHE A 69 11.93 7.24 8.99
N ALA A 70 11.36 7.52 7.81
CA ALA A 70 10.32 8.54 7.64
C ALA A 70 9.06 8.25 8.48
N LEU A 71 8.72 6.98 8.67
CA LEU A 71 7.58 6.53 9.47
C LEU A 71 7.91 6.29 10.95
N LYS A 72 9.16 6.53 11.37
CA LYS A 72 9.64 6.28 12.75
C LYS A 72 9.27 4.87 13.23
N ILE A 73 9.50 3.86 12.39
CA ILE A 73 9.25 2.45 12.73
C ILE A 73 10.53 1.89 13.35
N ILE A 74 10.49 1.68 14.66
CA ILE A 74 11.63 1.21 15.46
C ILE A 74 11.61 -0.32 15.58
N GLU A 75 10.43 -0.90 15.78
CA GLU A 75 10.25 -2.34 15.98
C GLU A 75 9.76 -3.02 14.71
N VAL A 76 10.54 -3.97 14.20
CA VAL A 76 10.28 -4.68 12.93
C VAL A 76 9.32 -5.84 13.10
N ASN A 77 9.31 -6.42 14.29
CA ASN A 77 8.59 -7.64 14.61
C ASN A 77 7.23 -7.35 15.25
N GLN A 78 6.87 -6.07 15.40
CA GLN A 78 5.57 -5.67 15.90
C GLN A 78 4.64 -5.25 14.75
N PRO A 79 3.33 -5.50 14.89
CA PRO A 79 2.34 -5.07 13.92
C PRO A 79 2.41 -3.57 13.69
N MET A 80 2.49 -3.16 12.42
CA MET A 80 2.49 -1.75 12.08
C MET A 80 1.16 -1.10 12.48
N PRO A 81 1.15 -0.01 13.27
CA PRO A 81 -0.06 0.73 13.59
C PRO A 81 -0.79 1.17 12.33
N HIS A 82 -2.13 1.16 12.37
CA HIS A 82 -2.96 1.45 11.20
C HIS A 82 -2.56 2.74 10.47
N ALA A 83 -2.32 3.82 11.22
CA ALA A 83 -1.94 5.11 10.63
C ALA A 83 -0.62 5.05 9.84
N LYS A 84 0.39 4.32 10.33
CA LYS A 84 1.66 4.12 9.60
C LYS A 84 1.47 3.23 8.38
N LYS A 85 0.63 2.19 8.48
CA LYS A 85 0.30 1.31 7.35
C LYS A 85 -0.44 2.07 6.25
N MET A 86 -1.34 2.98 6.60
CA MET A 86 -2.02 3.85 5.64
C MET A 86 -1.06 4.85 4.98
N LYS A 87 -0.14 5.45 5.74
CA LYS A 87 0.93 6.29 5.16
C LYS A 87 1.78 5.52 4.15
N LEU A 88 2.23 4.33 4.53
CA LEU A 88 3.03 3.48 3.66
C LEU A 88 2.29 3.10 2.37
N VAL A 89 1.07 2.59 2.50
CA VAL A 89 0.27 2.09 1.37
C VAL A 89 -0.24 3.25 0.50
N CYS A 90 -1.06 4.14 1.07
CA CYS A 90 -1.69 5.19 0.27
C CYS A 90 -0.70 6.29 -0.11
N GLY A 91 0.20 6.70 0.79
CA GLY A 91 1.23 7.67 0.46
C GLY A 91 2.15 7.16 -0.65
N GLY A 92 2.58 5.89 -0.57
CA GLY A 92 3.43 5.27 -1.59
C GLY A 92 2.72 5.16 -2.95
N LEU A 93 1.49 4.67 -2.98
CA LEU A 93 0.75 4.51 -4.24
C LEU A 93 0.32 5.85 -4.87
N PHE A 94 -0.04 6.85 -4.07
CA PHE A 94 -0.40 8.19 -4.60
C PHE A 94 0.82 8.90 -5.16
N ALA A 95 1.95 8.86 -4.46
CA ALA A 95 3.21 9.41 -4.97
C ALA A 95 3.63 8.71 -6.26
N LEU A 96 3.49 7.38 -6.35
CA LEU A 96 3.81 6.63 -7.55
C LEU A 96 2.90 7.00 -8.74
N GLN A 97 1.61 7.24 -8.47
CA GLN A 97 0.66 7.71 -9.48
C GLN A 97 1.05 9.10 -10.01
N GLU A 98 1.36 10.03 -9.10
CA GLU A 98 1.78 11.39 -9.44
C GLU A 98 3.07 11.41 -10.27
N LEU A 99 4.03 10.55 -9.93
CA LEU A 99 5.29 10.42 -10.68
C LEU A 99 5.09 9.91 -12.13
N LEU A 100 4.10 9.06 -12.36
CA LEU A 100 3.80 8.51 -13.69
C LEU A 100 2.81 9.36 -14.47
N SER A 101 2.00 10.17 -13.79
CA SER A 101 0.93 10.98 -14.36
C SER A 101 0.74 12.22 -13.48
N PRO A 102 1.59 13.26 -13.66
CA PRO A 102 1.53 14.48 -12.85
C PRO A 102 0.16 15.16 -12.87
N GLU A 103 -0.60 15.01 -13.96
CA GLU A 103 -1.99 15.48 -14.07
C GLU A 103 -2.95 14.87 -13.03
N LEU A 104 -2.56 13.77 -12.38
CA LEU A 104 -3.33 13.10 -11.32
C LEU A 104 -2.88 13.46 -9.89
N GLU A 105 -2.02 14.47 -9.70
CA GLU A 105 -1.53 14.89 -8.38
C GLU A 105 -2.66 15.12 -7.36
N SER A 106 -3.75 15.76 -7.78
CA SER A 106 -4.91 16.06 -6.93
C SER A 106 -5.82 14.84 -6.68
N VAL A 107 -5.65 13.76 -7.44
CA VAL A 107 -6.51 12.57 -7.41
C VAL A 107 -6.02 11.63 -6.31
N LYS A 108 -6.62 11.72 -5.12
CA LYS A 108 -6.29 10.87 -3.96
C LYS A 108 -7.03 9.54 -3.95
N ILE A 109 -7.09 8.89 -5.11
CA ILE A 109 -7.61 7.53 -5.31
C ILE A 109 -6.79 6.83 -6.40
N VAL A 110 -6.44 5.57 -6.17
CA VAL A 110 -5.77 4.73 -7.16
C VAL A 110 -6.79 3.77 -7.76
N LEU A 111 -7.07 3.91 -9.05
CA LEU A 111 -8.13 3.12 -9.72
C LEU A 111 -7.72 1.67 -10.00
N ASP A 112 -6.42 1.41 -10.16
CA ASP A 112 -5.93 0.05 -10.37
C ASP A 112 -4.46 -0.09 -9.98
N ILE A 113 -4.20 -0.73 -8.84
CA ILE A 113 -2.84 -1.00 -8.34
C ILE A 113 -2.06 -1.86 -9.35
N HIS A 114 -2.68 -2.88 -9.94
CA HIS A 114 -1.95 -3.77 -10.86
C HIS A 114 -1.51 -3.01 -12.11
N GLU A 115 -2.37 -2.16 -12.67
CA GLU A 115 -2.01 -1.31 -13.80
C GLU A 115 -0.91 -0.31 -13.41
N LEU A 116 -1.03 0.31 -12.24
CA LEU A 116 -0.04 1.27 -11.75
C LEU A 116 1.35 0.64 -11.64
N ILE A 117 1.48 -0.49 -10.94
CA ILE A 117 2.75 -1.21 -10.80
C ILE A 117 3.29 -1.68 -12.16
N SER A 118 2.42 -2.16 -13.04
CA SER A 118 2.83 -2.58 -14.38
C SER A 118 3.36 -1.41 -15.21
N LYS A 119 2.72 -0.23 -15.14
CA LYS A 119 3.19 1.00 -15.77
C LYS A 119 4.54 1.44 -15.19
N THR A 120 4.69 1.37 -13.87
CA THR A 120 5.95 1.67 -13.19
C THR A 120 7.09 0.82 -13.71
N LEU A 121 6.92 -0.50 -13.76
CA LEU A 121 7.93 -1.42 -14.24
C LEU A 121 8.26 -1.19 -15.73
N ARG A 122 7.27 -0.85 -16.56
CA ARG A 122 7.51 -0.48 -17.97
C ARG A 122 8.28 0.84 -18.11
N HIS A 123 8.03 1.81 -17.25
CA HIS A 123 8.64 3.15 -17.34
C HIS A 123 10.07 3.18 -16.78
N TYR A 124 10.30 2.58 -15.61
CA TYR A 124 11.58 2.61 -14.91
C TYR A 124 12.44 1.35 -15.16
N GLY A 125 11.87 0.29 -15.70
CA GLY A 125 12.52 -1.01 -15.89
C GLY A 125 12.62 -1.84 -14.61
N ASP A 126 13.07 -1.23 -13.52
CA ASP A 126 13.24 -1.84 -12.20
C ASP A 126 12.73 -0.91 -11.10
N LEU A 127 12.14 -1.48 -10.05
CA LEU A 127 11.73 -0.75 -8.84
C LEU A 127 12.91 -0.08 -8.12
N ALA A 128 14.12 -0.63 -8.26
CA ALA A 128 15.33 -0.03 -7.71
C ALA A 128 15.64 1.35 -8.32
N GLN A 129 15.18 1.61 -9.54
CA GLN A 129 15.39 2.87 -10.28
C GLN A 129 14.35 3.95 -9.96
N LEU A 130 13.42 3.68 -9.04
CA LEU A 130 12.42 4.68 -8.66
C LEU A 130 13.06 5.89 -7.97
N PRO A 131 12.44 7.07 -8.10
CA PRO A 131 12.81 8.28 -7.36
C PRO A 131 12.42 8.11 -5.88
N TRP A 132 13.20 7.29 -5.18
CA TRP A 132 12.95 6.88 -3.80
C TRP A 132 12.94 8.04 -2.79
N PRO A 133 13.80 9.06 -2.88
CA PRO A 133 13.72 10.23 -2.01
C PRO A 133 12.34 10.92 -2.08
N GLU A 134 11.79 11.08 -3.28
CA GLU A 134 10.49 11.70 -3.54
C GLU A 134 9.36 10.84 -2.97
N LEU A 135 9.38 9.53 -3.22
CA LEU A 135 8.43 8.55 -2.67
C LEU A 135 8.44 8.56 -1.14
N VAL A 136 9.63 8.49 -0.52
CA VAL A 136 9.77 8.45 0.95
C VAL A 136 9.31 9.76 1.59
N ARG A 137 9.61 10.91 0.97
CA ARG A 137 9.11 12.22 1.41
C ARG A 137 7.58 12.25 1.40
N ALA A 138 6.96 11.86 0.28
CA ALA A 138 5.51 11.86 0.15
C ALA A 138 4.82 10.90 1.15
N ILE A 139 5.41 9.74 1.42
CA ILE A 139 4.94 8.81 2.47
C ILE A 139 4.96 9.46 3.86
N GLY A 140 6.02 10.19 4.18
CA GLY A 140 6.15 10.92 5.44
C GLY A 140 5.09 12.02 5.61
N GLU A 141 4.86 12.77 4.53
CA GLU A 141 3.92 13.90 4.46
C GLU A 141 2.44 13.47 4.42
N TYR A 142 2.16 12.25 3.96
CA TYR A 142 0.80 11.73 3.86
C TYR A 142 0.02 11.84 5.18
N GLN A 143 -1.18 12.41 5.12
CA GLN A 143 -2.09 12.52 6.26
C GLN A 143 -3.29 11.59 6.09
N VAL A 144 -3.47 10.67 7.05
CA VAL A 144 -4.58 9.70 7.03
C VAL A 144 -5.94 10.38 7.16
N ARG A 145 -5.99 11.48 7.93
CA ARG A 145 -7.13 12.36 8.11
C ARG A 145 -6.66 13.78 7.77
N HIS A 146 -7.31 14.44 6.82
CA HIS A 146 -7.23 15.90 6.76
C HIS A 146 -7.85 16.42 8.05
N SER A 147 -7.01 16.90 8.97
CA SER A 147 -7.52 17.73 10.06
C SER A 147 -8.11 18.96 9.38
N SER A 148 -9.43 19.12 9.46
CA SER A 148 -10.08 20.41 9.23
C SER A 148 -9.66 21.34 10.37
N ARG A 149 -8.38 21.73 10.39
CA ARG A 149 -7.96 22.92 11.12
C ARG A 149 -8.42 24.08 10.25
N ASN A 150 -9.64 24.56 10.51
CA ASN A 150 -9.97 25.95 10.31
C ASN A 150 -8.85 26.74 11.01
N LYS A 151 -7.99 27.37 10.22
CA LYS A 151 -7.21 28.52 10.69
C LYS A 151 -8.11 29.72 10.42
N GLU A 152 -8.88 30.10 11.43
CA GLU A 152 -9.22 31.51 11.64
C GLU A 152 -8.03 32.20 12.31
#